data_AF-A0A248LDE2-F1
#
_entry.id   AF-A0A248LDE2-F1
#
_cell.length_a   1.000
_cell.length_b   1.000
_cell.length_c   1.000
_cell.angle_alpha   90.00
_cell.angle_beta   90.00
_cell.angle_gamma   90.00
#
_symmetry.space_group_name_H-M   'P 1'
#
loop_
_entity.id
_entity.type
_entity.pdbx_description
1 polymer ?
#
loop_
_entity_poly.entity_id
_entity_poly.type
_entity_poly.pdbx_seq_one_letter_code
_entity_poly.pdbx_strand_id
1 'polypeptide(L)'
;MHIQELLKEINTIYLGKPEVVELCFTALLADGHILLEDVPGTGKTMLAKTISDSFHGKFSRIQFTADLLPSDIIGTDFFNLKTQEFENKQGPIFSNIVLIDEINRAVPRTQSALLEAMEERQVTIGRETYLLPSPFFVIATQNPIESSGTFPLPDAQLDRFMMCLNMGYPESHYEVQLLEEIMTSTRRSTNLSISFNELIEQKKSISNIIISKDILQYIVDLAGATRSHRYVETGVSPRATIALAKAARSYAYLKNRDFVIPEDIKHLAPFVLAHRLTLSIEGEIKTTKQEILLEILGQVHVPVEVGM
;
A
#
# COMPACT_ATOMS: atom_id res chain seq x y z
N MET A 1 -5.53 -20.61 -10.95
CA MET A 1 -4.36 -20.89 -10.08
C MET A 1 -4.55 -20.24 -8.70
N HIS A 2 -4.07 -20.83 -7.58
CA HIS A 2 -4.27 -20.26 -6.24
C HIS A 2 -3.22 -19.17 -5.94
N ILE A 3 -3.64 -17.99 -5.48
CA ILE A 3 -2.74 -16.84 -5.21
C ILE A 3 -1.62 -17.14 -4.20
N GLN A 4 -1.82 -18.17 -3.39
CA GLN A 4 -0.87 -18.67 -2.40
C GLN A 4 0.31 -19.37 -3.07
N GLU A 5 0.11 -20.03 -4.20
CA GLU A 5 1.21 -20.62 -4.99
C GLU A 5 2.07 -19.52 -5.60
N LEU A 6 1.42 -18.46 -6.10
CA LEU A 6 2.10 -17.29 -6.61
C LEU A 6 2.91 -16.59 -5.50
N LEU A 7 2.33 -16.39 -4.31
CA LEU A 7 3.04 -15.83 -3.16
C LEU A 7 4.28 -16.65 -2.78
N LYS A 8 4.18 -17.98 -2.80
CA LYS A 8 5.34 -18.87 -2.54
C LYS A 8 6.45 -18.65 -3.56
N GLU A 9 6.12 -18.55 -4.85
CA GLU A 9 7.13 -18.28 -5.89
C GLU A 9 7.75 -16.89 -5.75
N ILE A 10 6.93 -15.86 -5.49
CA ILE A 10 7.43 -14.49 -5.31
C ILE A 10 8.39 -14.42 -4.12
N ASN A 11 8.13 -15.14 -3.03
CA ASN A 11 9.04 -15.21 -1.89
C ASN A 11 10.37 -15.91 -2.20
N THR A 12 10.47 -16.68 -3.30
CA THR A 12 11.76 -17.20 -3.78
C THR A 12 12.56 -16.20 -4.61
N ILE A 13 11.91 -15.12 -5.07
CA ILE A 13 12.49 -14.03 -5.88
C ILE A 13 12.81 -12.83 -4.98
N TYR A 14 11.86 -12.43 -4.13
CA TYR A 14 12.04 -11.36 -3.15
C TYR A 14 12.50 -11.95 -1.81
N LEU A 15 13.81 -12.04 -1.67
CA LEU A 15 14.46 -12.73 -0.56
C LEU A 15 14.32 -11.99 0.77
N GLY A 16 14.02 -12.75 1.82
CA GLY A 16 14.15 -12.34 3.21
C GLY A 16 13.05 -11.50 3.82
N LYS A 17 11.97 -11.20 3.08
CA LYS A 17 10.85 -10.41 3.60
C LYS A 17 9.50 -10.92 3.13
N PRO A 18 9.12 -12.17 3.50
CA PRO A 18 7.85 -12.74 3.10
C PRO A 18 6.65 -11.94 3.62
N GLU A 19 6.76 -11.35 4.80
CA GLU A 19 5.72 -10.51 5.38
C GLU A 19 5.42 -9.26 4.54
N VAL A 20 6.45 -8.59 4.00
CA VAL A 20 6.25 -7.41 3.12
C VAL A 20 5.50 -7.81 1.86
N VAL A 21 5.85 -8.95 1.25
CA VAL A 21 5.15 -9.48 0.08
C VAL A 21 3.69 -9.78 0.43
N GLU A 22 3.42 -10.46 1.53
CA GLU A 22 2.06 -10.76 2.00
C GLU A 22 1.24 -9.49 2.23
N LEU A 23 1.82 -8.46 2.87
CA LEU A 23 1.16 -7.18 3.10
C LEU A 23 0.89 -6.42 1.79
N CYS A 24 1.81 -6.47 0.82
CA CYS A 24 1.61 -5.94 -0.52
C CYS A 24 0.42 -6.59 -1.24
N PHE A 25 0.34 -7.93 -1.22
CA PHE A 25 -0.79 -8.64 -1.80
C PHE A 25 -2.09 -8.38 -1.03
N THR A 26 -2.02 -8.26 0.29
CA THR A 26 -3.17 -7.91 1.13
C THR A 26 -3.76 -6.56 0.70
N ALA A 27 -2.92 -5.53 0.55
CA ALA A 27 -3.38 -4.22 0.09
C ALA A 27 -3.89 -4.23 -1.35
N LEU A 28 -3.18 -4.89 -2.28
CA LEU A 28 -3.59 -5.03 -3.69
C LEU A 28 -4.98 -5.64 -3.82
N LEU A 29 -5.22 -6.73 -3.09
CA LEU A 29 -6.49 -7.44 -3.09
C LEU A 29 -7.60 -6.67 -2.38
N ALA A 30 -7.25 -5.90 -1.35
CA ALA A 30 -8.16 -5.01 -0.63
C ALA A 30 -8.45 -3.68 -1.36
N ASP A 31 -7.92 -3.49 -2.58
CA ASP A 31 -8.05 -2.25 -3.35
C ASP A 31 -7.44 -1.02 -2.64
N GLY A 32 -6.41 -1.25 -1.82
CA GLY A 32 -5.64 -0.22 -1.12
C GLY A 32 -4.32 0.10 -1.78
N HIS A 33 -3.68 1.17 -1.34
CA HIS A 33 -2.33 1.59 -1.75
C HIS A 33 -1.35 1.49 -0.57
N ILE A 34 -0.06 1.41 -0.86
CA ILE A 34 0.98 1.27 0.16
C ILE A 34 1.96 2.44 0.11
N LEU A 35 2.33 2.94 1.29
CA LEU A 35 3.47 3.81 1.48
C LEU A 35 4.61 3.02 2.13
N LEU A 36 5.79 3.14 1.56
CA LEU A 36 7.01 2.48 1.99
C LEU A 36 7.94 3.52 2.60
N GLU A 37 8.14 3.46 3.91
CA GLU A 37 9.05 4.36 4.63
C GLU A 37 10.40 3.68 4.76
N ASP A 38 11.35 4.05 3.90
CA ASP A 38 12.59 3.31 3.86
C ASP A 38 13.70 4.01 3.06
N VAL A 39 14.93 3.60 3.32
CA VAL A 39 16.16 4.09 2.70
C VAL A 39 16.34 3.53 1.27
N PRO A 40 17.17 4.16 0.43
CA PRO A 40 17.47 3.67 -0.91
C PRO A 40 18.08 2.26 -0.90
N GLY A 41 17.80 1.46 -1.95
CA GLY A 41 18.52 0.20 -2.21
C GLY A 41 17.87 -1.09 -1.67
N THR A 42 16.66 -1.04 -1.11
CA THR A 42 16.01 -2.19 -0.44
C THR A 42 15.14 -3.09 -1.33
N GLY A 43 15.38 -3.05 -2.65
CA GLY A 43 14.68 -3.93 -3.61
C GLY A 43 13.24 -3.55 -3.92
N LYS A 44 12.78 -2.33 -3.59
CA LYS A 44 11.41 -1.84 -3.85
C LYS A 44 10.99 -1.98 -5.33
N THR A 45 11.90 -1.65 -6.25
CA THR A 45 11.69 -1.83 -7.69
C THR A 45 11.51 -3.29 -8.07
N MET A 46 12.26 -4.18 -7.43
CA MET A 46 12.14 -5.62 -7.66
C MET A 46 10.78 -6.13 -7.17
N LEU A 47 10.35 -5.71 -5.98
CA LEU A 47 9.05 -6.05 -5.42
C LEU A 47 7.91 -5.59 -6.35
N ALA A 48 7.87 -4.30 -6.70
CA ALA A 48 6.82 -3.73 -7.54
C ALA A 48 6.77 -4.37 -8.93
N LYS A 49 7.93 -4.63 -9.55
CA LYS A 49 8.02 -5.29 -10.85
C LYS A 49 7.57 -6.75 -10.77
N THR A 50 8.03 -7.49 -9.76
CA THR A 50 7.64 -8.90 -9.56
C THR A 50 6.13 -9.02 -9.36
N ILE A 51 5.52 -8.13 -8.58
CA ILE A 51 4.07 -8.07 -8.42
C ILE A 51 3.38 -7.80 -9.77
N SER A 52 3.85 -6.82 -10.55
CA SER A 52 3.26 -6.52 -11.86
C SER A 52 3.36 -7.69 -12.85
N ASP A 53 4.54 -8.32 -12.92
CA ASP A 53 4.80 -9.45 -13.82
C ASP A 53 3.92 -10.66 -13.47
N SER A 54 3.61 -10.83 -12.17
CA SER A 54 2.77 -11.90 -11.64
C SER A 54 1.31 -11.89 -12.12
N PHE A 55 0.84 -10.81 -12.75
CA PHE A 55 -0.49 -10.78 -13.36
C PHE A 55 -0.54 -10.14 -14.75
N HIS A 56 0.62 -10.07 -15.42
CA HIS A 56 0.77 -9.39 -16.71
C HIS A 56 0.28 -7.93 -16.69
N GLY A 57 0.48 -7.26 -15.55
CA GLY A 57 0.21 -5.86 -15.32
C GLY A 57 1.09 -4.94 -16.14
N LYS A 58 0.55 -3.78 -16.56
CA LYS A 58 1.40 -2.65 -16.94
C LYS A 58 2.10 -2.11 -15.70
N PHE A 59 3.42 -2.00 -15.76
CA PHE A 59 4.26 -1.41 -14.72
C PHE A 59 4.72 -0.03 -15.14
N SER A 60 4.68 0.91 -14.20
CA SER A 60 5.25 2.24 -14.35
C SER A 60 6.04 2.62 -13.10
N ARG A 61 7.14 3.33 -13.31
CA ARG A 61 7.98 3.88 -12.25
C ARG A 61 8.11 5.39 -12.45
N ILE A 62 7.77 6.16 -11.44
CA ILE A 62 7.82 7.62 -11.45
C ILE A 62 8.73 8.07 -10.32
N GLN A 63 9.79 8.81 -10.66
CA GLN A 63 10.64 9.47 -9.68
C GLN A 63 10.04 10.84 -9.37
N PHE A 64 9.73 11.13 -8.11
CA PHE A 64 9.25 12.44 -7.72
C PHE A 64 10.43 13.39 -7.51
N THR A 65 10.30 14.58 -8.11
CA THR A 65 11.28 15.66 -8.05
C THR A 65 10.55 16.98 -7.84
N ALA A 66 11.27 18.02 -7.39
CA ALA A 66 10.67 19.31 -7.06
C ALA A 66 10.07 20.05 -8.28
N ASP A 67 10.53 19.71 -9.49
CA ASP A 67 10.08 20.25 -10.76
C ASP A 67 8.98 19.43 -11.45
N LEU A 68 8.63 18.25 -10.92
CA LEU A 68 7.62 17.37 -11.48
C LEU A 68 6.23 18.04 -11.46
N LEU A 69 5.59 18.13 -12.62
CA LEU A 69 4.27 18.73 -12.77
C LEU A 69 3.17 17.67 -12.64
N PRO A 70 1.94 18.05 -12.23
CA PRO A 70 0.79 17.15 -12.27
C PRO A 70 0.55 16.51 -13.64
N SER A 71 0.79 17.25 -14.71
CA SER A 71 0.65 16.78 -16.10
C SER A 71 1.65 15.69 -16.48
N ASP A 72 2.82 15.64 -15.82
CA ASP A 72 3.82 14.59 -16.08
C ASP A 72 3.39 13.24 -15.48
N ILE A 73 2.46 13.26 -14.51
CA ILE A 73 1.90 12.06 -13.87
C ILE A 73 0.61 11.64 -14.57
N ILE A 74 -0.31 12.59 -14.71
CA ILE A 74 -1.66 12.34 -15.22
C ILE A 74 -1.64 12.24 -16.76
N GLY A 75 -0.88 13.10 -17.43
CA GLY A 75 -0.92 13.26 -18.88
C GLY A 75 -1.31 14.68 -19.28
N THR A 76 -1.19 14.95 -20.58
CA THR A 76 -1.52 16.25 -21.17
C THR A 76 -2.04 16.07 -22.58
N ASP A 77 -2.88 17.02 -23.02
CA ASP A 77 -3.16 17.19 -24.44
C ASP A 77 -1.95 17.86 -25.08
N PHE A 78 -1.53 17.36 -26.24
CA PHE A 78 -0.52 18.00 -27.06
C PHE A 78 -1.06 18.18 -28.48
N PHE A 79 -0.71 19.30 -29.11
CA PHE A 79 -1.14 19.57 -30.47
C PHE A 79 -0.24 18.81 -31.45
N ASN A 80 -0.79 17.81 -32.14
CA ASN A 80 -0.05 17.08 -33.15
C ASN A 80 0.00 17.91 -34.44
N LEU A 81 1.18 18.44 -34.78
CA LEU A 81 1.40 19.28 -35.95
C LEU A 81 1.07 18.59 -37.29
N LYS A 82 1.08 17.25 -37.34
CA LYS A 82 0.78 16.48 -38.56
C LYS A 82 -0.72 16.36 -38.80
N THR A 83 -1.49 16.06 -37.75
CA THR A 83 -2.94 15.89 -37.83
C THR A 83 -3.69 17.22 -37.63
N GLN A 84 -3.02 18.24 -37.10
CA GLN A 84 -3.61 19.52 -36.66
C GLN A 84 -4.71 19.33 -35.61
N GLU A 85 -4.60 18.27 -34.81
CA GLU A 85 -5.55 17.91 -33.77
C GLU A 85 -4.84 17.85 -32.41
N PHE A 86 -5.60 18.10 -31.34
CA PHE A 86 -5.13 17.82 -29.99
C PHE A 86 -5.21 16.31 -29.73
N GLU A 87 -4.07 15.69 -29.47
CA GLU A 87 -3.98 14.30 -29.07
C GLU A 87 -3.74 14.21 -27.57
N ASN A 88 -4.53 13.37 -26.91
CA ASN A 88 -4.35 13.09 -25.50
C ASN A 88 -3.17 12.13 -25.30
N LYS A 89 -2.18 12.55 -24.52
CA LYS A 89 -1.10 11.67 -24.08
C LYS A 89 -1.31 11.29 -22.62
N GLN A 90 -1.78 10.06 -22.42
CA GLN A 90 -1.92 9.46 -21.10
C GLN A 90 -0.56 9.41 -20.37
N GLY A 91 -0.56 9.83 -19.11
CA GLY A 91 0.62 9.82 -18.27
C GLY A 91 0.98 8.44 -17.71
N PRO A 92 2.12 8.33 -17.00
CA PRO A 92 2.61 7.10 -16.41
C PRO A 92 1.66 6.48 -15.37
N ILE A 93 0.67 7.22 -14.85
CA ILE A 93 -0.32 6.70 -13.90
C ILE A 93 -1.29 5.69 -14.53
N PHE A 94 -1.41 5.63 -15.86
CA PHE A 94 -2.24 4.66 -16.59
C PHE A 94 -1.59 3.27 -16.66
N SER A 95 -1.17 2.75 -15.51
CA SER A 95 -0.54 1.44 -15.32
C SER A 95 -1.19 0.70 -14.15
N ASN A 96 -1.16 -0.63 -14.17
CA ASN A 96 -1.75 -1.43 -13.11
C ASN A 96 -0.96 -1.33 -11.81
N ILE A 97 0.37 -1.31 -11.92
CA ILE A 97 1.29 -1.06 -10.82
C ILE A 97 2.05 0.23 -11.10
N VAL A 98 1.97 1.18 -10.17
CA VAL A 98 2.74 2.42 -10.22
C VAL A 98 3.65 2.47 -8.99
N LEU A 99 4.95 2.38 -9.21
CA LEU A 99 5.98 2.65 -8.19
C LEU A 99 6.33 4.13 -8.22
N ILE A 100 6.21 4.78 -7.07
CA ILE A 100 6.51 6.20 -6.90
C ILE A 100 7.66 6.33 -5.94
N ASP A 101 8.79 6.80 -6.43
CA ASP A 101 9.96 7.03 -5.61
C ASP A 101 9.98 8.44 -5.05
N GLU A 102 10.16 8.55 -3.72
CA GLU A 102 10.36 9.81 -3.00
C GLU A 102 9.19 10.79 -3.16
N ILE A 103 7.97 10.33 -2.87
CA ILE A 103 6.73 11.13 -2.98
C ILE A 103 6.83 12.48 -2.25
N ASN A 104 7.61 12.53 -1.16
CA ASN A 104 7.88 13.72 -0.38
C ASN A 104 8.83 14.73 -1.08
N ARG A 105 9.34 14.48 -2.28
CA ARG A 105 10.18 15.45 -3.02
C ARG A 105 9.39 16.32 -3.99
N ALA A 106 8.19 15.91 -4.39
CA ALA A 106 7.34 16.74 -5.25
C ALA A 106 6.58 17.79 -4.44
N VAL A 107 6.26 18.89 -5.10
CA VAL A 107 5.45 19.96 -4.51
C VAL A 107 4.04 19.46 -4.15
N PRO A 108 3.36 20.07 -3.14
CA PRO A 108 2.06 19.62 -2.66
C PRO A 108 0.97 19.49 -3.74
N ARG A 109 1.03 20.33 -4.78
CA ARG A 109 0.09 20.27 -5.92
C ARG A 109 0.23 18.96 -6.71
N THR A 110 1.46 18.52 -6.93
CA THR A 110 1.78 17.28 -7.67
C THR A 110 1.43 16.05 -6.84
N GLN A 111 1.71 16.09 -5.53
CA GLN A 111 1.25 15.06 -4.59
C GLN A 111 -0.29 14.94 -4.60
N SER A 112 -1.00 16.07 -4.54
CA SER A 112 -2.47 16.10 -4.52
C SER A 112 -3.08 15.48 -5.77
N ALA A 113 -2.50 15.77 -6.95
CA ALA A 113 -2.96 15.22 -8.22
C ALA A 113 -2.88 13.68 -8.27
N LEU A 114 -1.79 13.11 -7.76
CA LEU A 114 -1.65 11.65 -7.60
C LEU A 114 -2.68 11.09 -6.61
N LEU A 115 -2.81 11.72 -5.45
CA LEU A 115 -3.67 11.26 -4.36
C LEU A 115 -5.15 11.32 -4.71
N GLU A 116 -5.56 12.30 -5.51
CA GLU A 116 -6.89 12.38 -6.11
C GLU A 116 -7.12 11.21 -7.07
N ALA A 117 -6.17 10.93 -7.96
CA ALA A 117 -6.25 9.80 -8.88
C ALA A 117 -6.34 8.45 -8.14
N MET A 118 -5.65 8.30 -7.01
CA MET A 118 -5.76 7.12 -6.13
C MET A 118 -7.15 6.96 -5.52
N GLU A 119 -7.77 8.06 -5.09
CA GLU A 119 -9.09 8.03 -4.46
C GLU A 119 -10.21 7.79 -5.49
N GLU A 120 -10.21 8.60 -6.55
CA GLU A 120 -11.29 8.65 -7.53
C GLU A 120 -11.17 7.56 -8.61
N ARG A 121 -9.99 6.94 -8.74
CA ARG A 121 -9.66 5.95 -9.78
C ARG A 121 -9.92 6.44 -11.20
N GLN A 122 -9.89 7.75 -11.38
CA GLN A 122 -10.04 8.44 -12.65
C GLN A 122 -9.26 9.74 -12.62
N VAL A 123 -8.95 10.24 -13.79
CA VAL A 123 -8.27 11.51 -13.96
C VAL A 123 -8.90 12.29 -15.09
N THR A 124 -8.92 13.62 -14.98
CA THR A 124 -9.41 14.50 -16.04
C THR A 124 -8.24 15.17 -16.73
N ILE A 125 -8.13 14.99 -18.04
CA ILE A 125 -7.14 15.65 -18.89
C ILE A 125 -7.91 16.53 -19.87
N GLY A 126 -7.62 17.84 -19.84
CA GLY A 126 -8.37 18.80 -20.64
C GLY A 126 -9.85 18.82 -20.24
N ARG A 127 -10.71 18.25 -21.09
CA ARG A 127 -12.17 18.15 -20.88
C ARG A 127 -12.67 16.72 -20.73
N GLU A 128 -11.80 15.73 -20.90
CA GLU A 128 -12.18 14.31 -20.89
C GLU A 128 -11.71 13.65 -19.60
N THR A 129 -12.59 12.83 -19.02
CA THR A 129 -12.30 12.03 -17.85
C THR A 129 -12.00 10.60 -18.28
N TYR A 130 -10.87 10.07 -17.81
CA TYR A 130 -10.39 8.74 -18.12
C TYR A 130 -10.33 7.90 -16.86
N LEU A 131 -10.84 6.67 -16.94
CA LEU A 131 -10.74 5.70 -15.86
C LEU A 131 -9.33 5.10 -15.83
N LEU A 132 -8.81 4.90 -14.62
CA LEU A 132 -7.55 4.16 -14.41
C LEU A 132 -7.77 2.66 -14.61
N PRO A 133 -6.73 1.91 -15.03
CA PRO A 133 -6.84 0.48 -15.26
C PRO A 133 -7.21 -0.26 -13.96
N SER A 134 -7.96 -1.35 -14.06
CA SER A 134 -8.25 -2.22 -12.91
C SER A 134 -7.51 -3.55 -13.05
N PRO A 135 -6.74 -3.99 -12.03
CA PRO A 135 -6.44 -3.30 -10.77
C PRO A 135 -5.55 -2.07 -10.98
N PHE A 136 -5.69 -1.09 -10.08
CA PHE A 136 -4.81 0.08 -9.94
C PHE A 136 -4.18 0.04 -8.54
N PHE A 137 -2.87 -0.18 -8.48
CA PHE A 137 -2.13 -0.29 -7.23
C PHE A 137 -0.91 0.63 -7.26
N VAL A 138 -0.78 1.40 -6.18
CA VAL A 138 0.28 2.41 -6.04
C VAL A 138 1.14 2.00 -4.85
N ILE A 139 2.43 1.93 -5.10
CA ILE A 139 3.46 1.72 -4.10
C ILE A 139 4.27 3.01 -4.09
N ALA A 140 4.03 3.86 -3.11
CA ALA A 140 4.81 5.09 -2.93
C ALA A 140 5.93 4.86 -1.93
N THR A 141 7.03 5.60 -2.06
CA THR A 141 8.15 5.56 -1.13
C THR A 141 8.41 6.95 -0.59
N GLN A 142 8.78 7.05 0.68
CA GLN A 142 9.28 8.29 1.27
C GLN A 142 10.51 8.00 2.12
N ASN A 143 11.50 8.89 2.04
CA ASN A 143 12.67 8.84 2.90
C ASN A 143 12.45 9.77 4.10
N PRO A 144 12.32 9.23 5.34
CA PRO A 144 12.04 10.04 6.52
C PRO A 144 13.24 10.88 6.99
N ILE A 145 14.46 10.59 6.51
CA ILE A 145 15.70 11.23 7.00
C ILE A 145 16.02 12.51 6.22
N GLU A 146 15.54 12.64 4.98
CA GLU A 146 15.83 13.80 4.13
C GLU A 146 14.92 14.98 4.48
N SER A 147 15.47 15.96 5.19
CA SER A 147 14.77 17.19 5.62
C SER A 147 14.97 18.38 4.68
N SER A 148 15.96 18.33 3.77
CA SER A 148 16.24 19.44 2.84
C SER A 148 15.56 19.22 1.50
N GLY A 149 14.69 20.14 1.10
CA GLY A 149 14.01 20.09 -0.19
C GLY A 149 12.89 19.05 -0.27
N THR A 150 12.31 18.65 0.87
CA THR A 150 11.17 17.74 0.95
C THR A 150 9.91 18.43 1.48
N PHE A 151 8.77 17.96 1.01
CA PHE A 151 7.41 18.35 1.37
C PHE A 151 6.73 17.13 2.01
N PRO A 152 6.65 17.06 3.36
CA PRO A 152 6.03 15.93 4.02
C PRO A 152 4.55 15.84 3.66
N LEU A 153 4.03 14.62 3.56
CA LEU A 153 2.61 14.39 3.34
C LEU A 153 1.85 14.79 4.62
N PRO A 154 0.85 15.68 4.54
CA PRO A 154 -0.07 15.94 5.64
C PRO A 154 -0.80 14.65 6.08
N ASP A 155 -1.22 14.57 7.35
CA ASP A 155 -1.95 13.41 7.89
C ASP A 155 -3.19 13.03 7.04
N ALA A 156 -3.93 14.03 6.54
CA ALA A 156 -5.07 13.82 5.65
C ALA A 156 -4.69 13.19 4.29
N GLN A 157 -3.45 13.35 3.85
CA GLN A 157 -2.93 12.71 2.64
C GLN A 157 -2.41 11.30 2.94
N LEU A 158 -1.73 11.11 4.07
CA LEU A 158 -1.29 9.79 4.54
C LEU A 158 -2.48 8.83 4.73
N ASP A 159 -3.64 9.33 5.18
CA ASP A 159 -4.86 8.53 5.35
C ASP A 159 -5.34 7.83 4.07
N ARG A 160 -4.89 8.30 2.88
CA ARG A 160 -5.19 7.67 1.59
C ARG A 160 -4.42 6.38 1.32
N PHE A 161 -3.29 6.18 2.00
CA PHE A 161 -2.56 4.92 1.94
C PHE A 161 -3.20 3.93 2.92
N MET A 162 -3.52 2.73 2.44
CA MET A 162 -4.09 1.68 3.28
C MET A 162 -3.10 1.24 4.35
N MET A 163 -1.83 1.04 3.95
CA MET A 163 -0.75 0.62 4.84
C MET A 163 0.50 1.48 4.68
N CYS A 164 1.20 1.70 5.79
CA CYS A 164 2.59 2.16 5.82
C CYS A 164 3.48 1.00 6.26
N LEU A 165 4.48 0.65 5.44
CA LEU A 165 5.40 -0.46 5.72
C LEU A 165 6.84 0.04 5.87
N ASN A 166 7.53 -0.53 6.85
CA ASN A 166 8.96 -0.36 7.06
C ASN A 166 9.68 -1.59 6.52
N MET A 167 10.50 -1.42 5.48
CA MET A 167 11.25 -2.53 4.91
C MET A 167 12.56 -2.78 5.67
N GLY A 168 13.34 -1.75 5.99
CA GLY A 168 14.69 -1.91 6.56
C GLY A 168 15.67 -2.64 5.62
N TYR A 169 16.84 -3.01 6.11
CA TYR A 169 17.81 -3.82 5.35
C TYR A 169 17.47 -5.32 5.42
N PRO A 170 17.74 -6.11 4.35
CA PRO A 170 17.66 -7.56 4.46
C PRO A 170 18.70 -8.08 5.46
N GLU A 171 18.45 -9.26 6.04
CA GLU A 171 19.47 -9.93 6.85
C GLU A 171 20.70 -10.29 6.01
N SER A 172 21.88 -10.32 6.63
CA SER A 172 23.17 -10.46 5.93
C SER A 172 23.24 -11.69 5.02
N HIS A 173 22.60 -12.80 5.39
CA HIS A 173 22.60 -14.02 4.58
C HIS A 173 21.78 -13.87 3.28
N TYR A 174 20.65 -13.15 3.33
CA TYR A 174 19.88 -12.81 2.12
C TYR A 174 20.59 -11.79 1.25
N GLU A 175 21.35 -10.87 1.86
CA GLU A 175 22.17 -9.92 1.12
C GLU A 175 23.30 -10.63 0.36
N VAL A 176 23.97 -11.61 0.96
CA VAL A 176 24.97 -12.45 0.27
C VAL A 176 24.32 -13.20 -0.90
N GLN A 177 23.17 -13.84 -0.69
CA GLN A 177 22.47 -14.54 -1.78
C GLN A 177 22.09 -13.59 -2.93
N LEU A 178 21.62 -12.39 -2.60
CA LEU A 178 21.30 -11.36 -3.59
C LEU A 178 22.54 -10.96 -4.40
N LEU A 179 23.69 -10.79 -3.74
CA LEU A 179 24.96 -10.49 -4.40
C LEU A 179 25.37 -11.62 -5.35
N GLU A 180 25.27 -12.88 -4.94
CA GLU A 180 25.58 -14.03 -5.79
C GLU A 180 24.68 -14.09 -7.04
N GLU A 181 23.37 -13.90 -6.89
CA GLU A 181 22.42 -13.90 -8.02
C GLU A 181 22.68 -12.76 -9.00
N ILE A 182 23.05 -11.57 -8.51
CA ILE A 182 23.40 -10.42 -9.35
C ILE A 182 24.72 -10.66 -10.08
N MET A 183 25.76 -11.13 -9.38
CA MET A 183 27.08 -11.35 -9.96
C MET A 183 27.08 -12.47 -11.01
N THR A 184 26.21 -13.47 -10.85
CA THR A 184 26.09 -14.60 -11.80
C THR A 184 25.06 -14.36 -12.89
N SER A 185 24.32 -13.25 -12.86
CA SER A 185 23.20 -12.97 -13.79
C SER A 185 22.13 -14.07 -13.82
N THR A 186 21.97 -14.83 -12.73
CA THR A 186 21.03 -15.96 -12.60
C THR A 186 19.73 -15.56 -11.91
N ARG A 187 19.36 -14.28 -11.99
CA ARG A 187 18.15 -13.77 -11.32
C ARG A 187 16.93 -14.61 -11.68
N ARG A 188 16.23 -15.08 -10.65
CA ARG A 188 14.98 -15.82 -10.80
C ARG A 188 13.89 -14.87 -11.32
N SER A 189 13.16 -15.33 -12.34
CA SER A 189 11.91 -14.72 -12.78
C SER A 189 10.76 -15.61 -12.37
N THR A 190 9.61 -15.00 -12.09
CA THR A 190 8.38 -15.76 -11.88
C THR A 190 7.92 -16.34 -13.21
N ASN A 191 7.62 -17.65 -13.25
CA ASN A 191 6.97 -18.28 -14.39
C ASN A 191 5.47 -18.42 -14.17
N LEU A 192 5.00 -18.22 -12.94
CA LEU A 192 3.58 -18.25 -12.63
C LEU A 192 3.01 -16.84 -12.72
N SER A 193 1.91 -16.75 -13.45
CA SER A 193 1.11 -15.55 -13.54
C SER A 193 -0.36 -15.90 -13.40
N ILE A 194 -1.11 -14.96 -12.83
CA ILE A 194 -2.56 -15.03 -12.72
C ILE A 194 -3.12 -14.06 -13.75
N SER A 195 -4.07 -14.49 -14.57
CA SER A 195 -4.71 -13.58 -15.52
C SER A 195 -5.51 -12.49 -14.79
N PHE A 196 -5.73 -11.35 -15.44
CA PHE A 196 -6.59 -10.30 -14.87
C PHE A 196 -7.99 -10.80 -14.50
N ASN A 197 -8.56 -11.69 -15.31
CA ASN A 197 -9.88 -12.27 -15.05
C ASN A 197 -9.87 -13.10 -13.76
N GLU A 198 -8.85 -13.95 -13.57
CA GLU A 198 -8.70 -14.72 -12.34
C GLU A 198 -8.52 -13.81 -11.12
N LEU A 199 -7.75 -12.71 -11.23
CA LEU A 199 -7.59 -11.76 -10.12
C LEU A 199 -8.94 -11.10 -9.74
N ILE A 200 -9.76 -10.75 -10.73
CA ILE A 200 -11.11 -10.20 -10.51
C ILE A 200 -12.02 -11.25 -9.85
N GLU A 201 -11.97 -12.50 -10.30
CA GLU A 201 -12.73 -13.60 -9.68
C GLU A 201 -12.31 -13.82 -8.23
N GLN A 202 -11.01 -13.79 -7.93
CA GLN A 202 -10.52 -13.90 -6.57
C GLN A 202 -10.97 -12.73 -5.70
N LYS A 203 -10.99 -11.49 -6.22
CA LYS A 203 -11.57 -10.35 -5.49
C LYS A 203 -13.05 -10.56 -5.13
N LYS A 204 -13.83 -11.22 -5.99
CA LYS A 204 -15.21 -11.63 -5.65
C LYS A 204 -15.23 -12.65 -4.53
N SER A 205 -14.36 -13.66 -4.57
CA SER A 205 -14.22 -14.63 -3.48
C SER A 205 -13.84 -13.97 -2.15
N ILE A 206 -12.94 -12.98 -2.16
CA ILE A 206 -12.57 -12.21 -0.96
C ILE A 206 -13.80 -11.53 -0.38
N SER A 207 -14.73 -11.02 -1.19
CA SER A 207 -15.94 -10.38 -0.68
C SER A 207 -16.86 -11.31 0.12
N ASN A 208 -16.72 -12.64 -0.06
CA ASN A 208 -17.48 -13.66 0.66
C ASN A 208 -16.87 -14.05 2.02
N ILE A 209 -15.63 -13.64 2.30
CA ILE A 209 -14.97 -13.90 3.59
C ILE A 209 -15.75 -13.21 4.72
N ILE A 210 -16.09 -14.01 5.73
CA ILE A 210 -16.96 -13.60 6.82
C ILE A 210 -16.18 -12.75 7.83
N ILE A 211 -16.76 -11.61 8.19
CA ILE A 211 -16.33 -10.82 9.36
C ILE A 211 -17.50 -10.81 10.33
N SER A 212 -17.32 -11.44 11.50
CA SER A 212 -18.36 -11.48 12.52
C SER A 212 -18.63 -10.07 13.08
N LYS A 213 -19.82 -9.88 13.65
CA LYS A 213 -20.17 -8.61 14.33
C LYS A 213 -19.22 -8.30 15.48
N ASP A 214 -18.72 -9.34 16.16
CA ASP A 214 -17.80 -9.17 17.28
C ASP A 214 -16.42 -8.67 16.82
N ILE A 215 -15.95 -9.12 15.66
CA ILE A 215 -14.72 -8.59 15.04
C ILE A 215 -14.93 -7.14 14.57
N LEU A 216 -16.07 -6.82 13.98
CA LEU A 216 -16.39 -5.44 13.60
C LEU A 216 -16.44 -4.53 14.82
N GLN A 217 -17.06 -4.99 15.91
CA GLN A 217 -17.10 -4.26 17.18
C GLN A 217 -15.69 -4.09 17.75
N TYR A 218 -14.86 -5.14 17.72
CA TYR A 218 -13.46 -5.06 18.16
C TYR A 218 -12.67 -3.99 17.40
N ILE A 219 -12.83 -3.90 16.06
CA ILE A 219 -12.20 -2.84 15.26
C ILE A 219 -12.69 -1.44 15.71
N VAL A 220 -13.98 -1.29 15.98
CA VAL A 220 -14.57 -0.03 16.46
C VAL A 220 -14.06 0.33 17.86
N ASP A 221 -13.92 -0.66 18.75
CA ASP A 221 -13.42 -0.47 20.11
C ASP A 221 -11.94 -0.06 20.11
N LEU A 222 -11.12 -0.67 19.25
CA LEU A 222 -9.74 -0.23 19.00
C LEU A 222 -9.71 1.24 18.54
N ALA A 223 -10.57 1.60 17.58
CA ALA A 223 -10.66 2.98 17.13
C ALA A 223 -11.11 3.93 18.25
N GLY A 224 -12.09 3.53 19.06
CA GLY A 224 -12.55 4.28 20.23
C GLY A 224 -11.42 4.51 21.23
N ALA A 225 -10.65 3.46 21.56
CA ALA A 225 -9.52 3.54 22.45
C ALA A 225 -8.45 4.53 21.96
N THR A 226 -8.16 4.56 20.66
CA THR A 226 -7.23 5.58 20.10
C THR A 226 -7.74 7.00 20.28
N ARG A 227 -9.04 7.24 20.14
CA ARG A 227 -9.65 8.58 20.25
C ARG A 227 -9.73 9.08 21.69
N SER A 228 -9.74 8.18 22.66
CA SER A 228 -9.75 8.51 24.09
C SER A 228 -8.36 8.47 24.75
N HIS A 229 -7.31 8.10 24.00
CA HIS A 229 -5.98 7.93 24.56
C HIS A 229 -5.34 9.29 24.90
N ARG A 230 -4.79 9.43 26.12
CA ARG A 230 -4.26 10.70 26.64
C ARG A 230 -3.14 11.36 25.80
N TYR A 231 -2.39 10.56 25.04
CA TYR A 231 -1.27 11.01 24.20
C TYR A 231 -1.64 11.15 22.72
N VAL A 232 -2.91 10.98 22.39
CA VAL A 232 -3.42 11.11 21.02
C VAL A 232 -4.23 12.40 20.93
N GLU A 233 -3.86 13.27 20.01
CA GLU A 233 -4.61 14.49 19.69
C GLU A 233 -5.77 14.16 18.74
N THR A 234 -5.49 13.35 17.71
CA THR A 234 -6.51 12.86 16.77
C THR A 234 -6.36 11.34 16.60
N GLY A 235 -7.39 10.61 17.02
CA GLY A 235 -7.47 9.15 16.87
C GLY A 235 -7.89 8.72 15.48
N VAL A 236 -7.95 7.40 15.24
CA VAL A 236 -8.17 6.90 13.88
C VAL A 236 -9.58 7.21 13.35
N SER A 237 -9.65 7.53 12.06
CA SER A 237 -10.88 7.88 11.34
C SER A 237 -11.77 6.65 11.07
N PRO A 238 -13.06 6.83 10.73
CA PRO A 238 -13.88 5.73 10.20
C PRO A 238 -13.29 5.10 8.94
N ARG A 239 -12.59 5.87 8.10
CA ARG A 239 -11.86 5.34 6.94
C ARG A 239 -10.81 4.31 7.35
N ALA A 240 -10.09 4.55 8.45
CA ALA A 240 -9.15 3.59 9.02
C ALA A 240 -9.81 2.25 9.38
N THR A 241 -10.99 2.29 10.02
CA THR A 241 -11.72 1.08 10.41
C THR A 241 -12.18 0.27 9.20
N ILE A 242 -12.62 0.95 8.14
CA ILE A 242 -12.99 0.32 6.85
C ILE A 242 -11.75 -0.30 6.19
N ALA A 243 -10.63 0.43 6.18
CA ALA A 243 -9.37 -0.04 5.62
C ALA A 243 -8.87 -1.29 6.35
N LEU A 244 -8.92 -1.31 7.69
CA LEU A 244 -8.51 -2.45 8.50
C LEU A 244 -9.41 -3.67 8.26
N ALA A 245 -10.73 -3.49 8.19
CA ALA A 245 -11.66 -4.59 7.91
C ALA A 245 -11.44 -5.19 6.50
N LYS A 246 -11.23 -4.34 5.48
CA LYS A 246 -10.92 -4.80 4.11
C LYS A 246 -9.58 -5.53 4.05
N ALA A 247 -8.55 -4.98 4.70
CA ALA A 247 -7.23 -5.60 4.77
C ALA A 247 -7.31 -6.96 5.47
N ALA A 248 -8.00 -7.05 6.61
CA ALA A 248 -8.17 -8.31 7.36
C ALA A 248 -8.89 -9.37 6.53
N ARG A 249 -9.89 -8.97 5.74
CA ARG A 249 -10.59 -9.86 4.82
C ARG A 249 -9.66 -10.45 3.76
N SER A 250 -8.88 -9.59 3.10
CA SER A 250 -7.89 -10.03 2.11
C SER A 250 -6.80 -10.89 2.75
N TYR A 251 -6.36 -10.57 3.96
CA TYR A 251 -5.34 -11.32 4.68
C TYR A 251 -5.83 -12.72 5.06
N ALA A 252 -7.05 -12.85 5.59
CA ALA A 252 -7.66 -14.14 5.88
C ALA A 252 -7.77 -15.03 4.62
N TYR A 253 -8.16 -14.44 3.49
CA TYR A 253 -8.17 -15.14 2.19
C TYR A 253 -6.78 -15.64 1.78
N LEU A 254 -5.73 -14.81 1.92
CA LEU A 254 -4.36 -15.23 1.65
C LEU A 254 -3.88 -16.36 2.57
N LYS A 255 -4.40 -16.40 3.81
CA LYS A 255 -4.17 -17.48 4.77
C LYS A 255 -5.09 -18.70 4.60
N ASN A 256 -5.82 -18.81 3.48
CA ASN A 256 -6.76 -19.90 3.19
C ASN A 256 -7.86 -20.07 4.25
N ARG A 257 -8.38 -18.96 4.79
CA ARG A 257 -9.49 -18.96 5.73
C ARG A 257 -10.69 -18.25 5.15
N ASP A 258 -11.88 -18.77 5.45
CA ASP A 258 -13.17 -18.22 5.04
C ASP A 258 -13.73 -17.15 6.01
N PHE A 259 -13.01 -16.87 7.09
CA PHE A 259 -13.40 -15.92 8.13
C PHE A 259 -12.18 -15.21 8.74
N VAL A 260 -12.40 -13.99 9.21
CA VAL A 260 -11.41 -13.15 9.90
C VAL A 260 -11.36 -13.50 11.38
N ILE A 261 -10.15 -13.63 11.94
CA ILE A 261 -9.91 -13.86 13.37
C ILE A 261 -9.31 -12.60 14.02
N PRO A 262 -9.38 -12.44 15.35
CA PRO A 262 -8.83 -11.25 16.02
C PRO A 262 -7.33 -11.05 15.81
N GLU A 263 -6.58 -12.13 15.64
CA GLU A 263 -5.13 -12.10 15.37
C GLU A 263 -4.82 -11.37 14.05
N ASP A 264 -5.71 -11.46 13.04
CA ASP A 264 -5.55 -10.72 11.79
C ASP A 264 -5.62 -9.21 12.03
N ILE A 265 -6.56 -8.79 12.88
CA ILE A 265 -6.74 -7.39 13.25
C ILE A 265 -5.51 -6.89 13.99
N LYS A 266 -5.02 -7.66 14.96
CA LYS A 266 -3.83 -7.32 15.74
C LYS A 266 -2.58 -7.22 14.87
N HIS A 267 -2.42 -8.16 13.93
CA HIS A 267 -1.28 -8.17 13.02
C HIS A 267 -1.29 -6.98 12.06
N LEU A 268 -2.47 -6.63 11.51
CA LEU A 268 -2.59 -5.55 10.52
C LEU A 268 -2.70 -4.15 11.14
N ALA A 269 -3.14 -4.04 12.39
CA ALA A 269 -3.36 -2.76 13.04
C ALA A 269 -2.13 -1.83 13.05
N PRO A 270 -0.88 -2.28 13.31
CA PRO A 270 0.30 -1.42 13.23
C PRO A 270 0.50 -0.83 11.83
N PHE A 271 0.29 -1.60 10.78
CA PHE A 271 0.51 -1.17 9.40
C PHE A 271 -0.60 -0.26 8.88
N VAL A 272 -1.83 -0.46 9.36
CA VAL A 272 -3.02 0.29 8.90
C VAL A 272 -3.30 1.49 9.80
N LEU A 273 -3.11 1.42 11.10
CA LEU A 273 -3.58 2.47 12.02
C LEU A 273 -2.48 3.47 12.41
N ALA A 274 -1.21 3.08 12.42
CA ALA A 274 -0.14 3.90 13.00
C ALA A 274 0.00 5.27 12.33
N HIS A 275 0.04 5.32 11.00
CA HIS A 275 0.17 6.57 10.25
C HIS A 275 -1.08 7.45 10.29
N ARG A 276 -2.20 6.95 10.84
CA ARG A 276 -3.48 7.65 10.98
C ARG A 276 -3.70 8.23 12.37
N LEU A 277 -2.71 8.10 13.26
CA LEU A 277 -2.70 8.72 14.58
C LEU A 277 -1.92 10.03 14.54
N THR A 278 -2.47 11.07 15.14
CA THR A 278 -1.75 12.32 15.43
C THR A 278 -1.55 12.39 16.94
N LEU A 279 -0.30 12.45 17.37
CA LEU A 279 0.03 12.52 18.80
C LEU A 279 -0.07 13.96 19.29
N SER A 280 -0.41 14.13 20.56
CA SER A 280 -0.26 15.44 21.20
C SER A 280 1.22 15.76 21.40
N ILE A 281 1.56 17.04 21.64
CA ILE A 281 2.95 17.47 21.91
C ILE A 281 3.58 16.65 23.05
N GLU A 282 2.83 16.35 24.11
CA GLU A 282 3.31 15.50 25.20
C GLU A 282 3.54 14.05 24.73
N GLY A 283 2.64 13.54 23.88
CA GLY A 283 2.75 12.22 23.28
C GLY A 283 3.99 12.06 22.42
N GLU A 284 4.29 13.02 21.54
CA GLU A 284 5.49 12.99 20.68
C GLU A 284 6.81 12.92 21.47
N ILE A 285 6.84 13.48 22.68
CA ILE A 285 8.03 13.45 23.55
C ILE A 285 8.13 12.12 24.30
N LYS A 286 7.01 11.55 24.73
CA LYS A 286 6.97 10.43 25.68
C LYS A 286 6.84 9.06 25.03
N THR A 287 6.34 8.98 23.81
CA THR A 287 6.01 7.70 23.17
C THR A 287 5.98 7.81 21.65
N THR A 288 5.81 6.68 20.97
CA THR A 288 5.63 6.59 19.53
C THR A 288 4.23 6.11 19.15
N LYS A 289 3.83 6.35 17.89
CA LYS A 289 2.55 5.86 17.36
C LYS A 289 2.46 4.32 17.45
N GLN A 290 3.59 3.62 17.26
CA GLN A 290 3.64 2.16 17.39
C GLN A 290 3.45 1.70 18.85
N GLU A 291 4.10 2.36 19.80
CA GLU A 291 3.96 2.02 21.23
C GLU A 291 2.53 2.20 21.73
N ILE A 292 1.87 3.33 21.38
CA ILE A 292 0.46 3.56 21.73
C ILE A 292 -0.43 2.47 21.14
N LEU A 293 -0.20 2.05 19.90
CA LEU A 293 -0.99 0.98 19.30
C LEU A 293 -0.75 -0.36 20.01
N LEU A 294 0.48 -0.70 20.35
CA LEU A 294 0.79 -1.92 21.10
C LEU A 294 0.12 -1.90 22.49
N GLU A 295 0.11 -0.75 23.17
CA GLU A 295 -0.61 -0.56 24.43
C GLU A 295 -2.12 -0.82 24.25
N ILE A 296 -2.73 -0.17 23.27
CA ILE A 296 -4.18 -0.30 22.99
C ILE A 296 -4.54 -1.74 22.61
N LEU A 297 -3.76 -2.41 21.77
CA LEU A 297 -3.97 -3.80 21.37
C LEU A 297 -3.85 -4.80 22.54
N GLY A 298 -3.09 -4.43 23.58
CA GLY A 298 -2.98 -5.19 24.82
C GLY A 298 -4.13 -4.94 25.81
N GLN A 299 -4.74 -3.76 25.79
CA GLN A 299 -5.81 -3.36 26.71
C GLN A 299 -7.21 -3.72 26.22
N VAL A 300 -7.49 -3.57 24.92
CA VAL A 300 -8.83 -3.83 24.37
C VAL A 300 -9.07 -5.33 24.32
N HIS A 301 -10.13 -5.77 25.01
CA HIS A 301 -10.49 -7.19 25.08
C HIS A 301 -10.77 -7.77 23.70
N VAL A 302 -10.12 -8.89 23.43
CA VAL A 302 -10.38 -9.70 22.24
C VAL A 302 -11.75 -10.35 22.38
N PRO A 303 -12.60 -10.33 21.34
CA PRO A 303 -13.87 -11.04 21.40
C PRO A 303 -13.62 -12.53 21.59
N VAL A 304 -14.27 -13.12 22.60
CA VAL A 304 -14.28 -14.57 22.79
C VAL A 304 -15.33 -15.10 21.83
N GLU A 305 -14.95 -15.93 20.85
CA GLU A 305 -15.93 -16.64 20.04
C GLU A 305 -16.83 -17.44 20.98
N VAL A 306 -18.09 -17.02 21.11
CA VAL A 306 -19.12 -17.89 21.67
C VAL A 306 -19.31 -18.98 20.62
N GLY A 307 -18.64 -20.11 20.84
CA GLY A 307 -18.67 -21.24 19.93
C GLY A 307 -20.10 -21.54 19.49
N MET A 308 -20.30 -21.68 18.18
CA MET A 308 -21.48 -22.33 17.64
C MET A 308 -21.51 -23.80 18.04
#